data_AF-A0A947APG2-F1
#
_entry.id   AF-A0A947APG2-F1
#
_cell.length_a   1.000
_cell.length_b   1.000
_cell.length_c   1.000
_cell.angle_alpha   90.00
_cell.angle_beta   90.00
_cell.angle_gamma   90.00
#
_symmetry.space_group_name_H-M   'P 1'
#
loop_
_entity.id
_entity.type
_entity.pdbx_description
1 polymer ?
#
loop_
_entity_poly.entity_id
_entity_poly.type
_entity_poly.pdbx_seq_one_letter_code
_entity_poly.pdbx_strand_id
1 'polypeptide(L)'
;MMKHMQIVQVAAGLYWVSIPEVDFYLQCGCMQDSVKYLIQRGCIEQTEQHGLIYETGPNAVLLADTTLQGGHFSNLAEFPVAHMYFHQGKGLVGHPNYSSRKPLLIGSSKQIAAQLQYIHRGKYGLTSKEELLATGMTKEDAAFHWNMKMEFASGEIKRIDQLLDAIVL
;
A
#
# COMPACT_ATOMS: atom_id res chain seq x y z
N MET A 1 -1.75 -32.97 4.05
CA MET A 1 -1.55 -31.72 4.80
C MET A 1 -2.67 -30.78 4.39
N MET A 2 -3.64 -30.52 5.27
CA MET A 2 -4.80 -29.69 4.93
C MET A 2 -4.31 -28.24 4.77
N LYS A 3 -4.30 -27.76 3.53
CA LYS A 3 -4.11 -26.35 3.18
C LYS A 3 -5.45 -25.67 3.40
N HIS A 4 -5.65 -25.02 4.54
CA HIS A 4 -6.93 -24.37 4.80
C HIS A 4 -6.86 -22.92 4.35
N MET A 5 -6.92 -22.73 3.02
CA MET A 5 -7.23 -21.43 2.45
C MET A 5 -8.58 -20.98 2.99
N GLN A 6 -8.64 -19.79 3.58
CA GLN A 6 -9.89 -19.17 4.00
C GLN A 6 -10.24 -18.01 3.09
N ILE A 7 -11.51 -17.90 2.73
CA ILE A 7 -12.05 -16.77 1.96
C ILE A 7 -13.17 -16.16 2.79
N VAL A 8 -13.08 -14.86 3.06
CA VAL A 8 -14.08 -14.10 3.80
C VAL A 8 -14.56 -12.96 2.93
N GLN A 9 -15.87 -12.86 2.73
CA GLN A 9 -16.45 -11.65 2.15
C GLN A 9 -16.51 -10.57 3.22
N VAL A 10 -15.73 -9.51 3.04
CA VAL A 10 -15.57 -8.43 4.01
C VAL A 10 -16.67 -7.38 3.78
N ALA A 11 -16.84 -6.98 2.51
CA ALA A 11 -17.86 -6.05 2.02
C ALA A 11 -18.21 -6.38 0.56
N ALA A 12 -19.17 -5.65 -0.04
CA ALA A 12 -19.47 -5.78 -1.46
C ALA A 12 -18.25 -5.38 -2.31
N GLY A 13 -17.69 -6.32 -3.08
CA GLY A 13 -16.49 -6.08 -3.88
C GLY A 13 -15.17 -6.14 -3.11
N LEU A 14 -15.18 -6.54 -1.82
CA LEU A 14 -13.99 -6.69 -0.99
C LEU A 14 -13.98 -8.08 -0.34
N TYR A 15 -12.98 -8.88 -0.69
CA TYR A 15 -12.75 -10.20 -0.10
C TYR A 15 -11.37 -10.26 0.55
N TRP A 16 -11.29 -11.08 1.58
CA TRP A 16 -10.06 -11.46 2.24
C TRP A 16 -9.76 -12.92 1.92
N VAL A 17 -8.53 -13.22 1.50
CA VAL A 17 -8.06 -14.59 1.32
C VAL A 17 -6.82 -14.80 2.15
N SER A 18 -6.82 -15.80 3.03
CA SER A 18 -5.65 -16.16 3.85
C SER A 18 -5.18 -17.57 3.55
N ILE A 19 -3.85 -17.72 3.46
CA ILE A 19 -3.14 -19.00 3.43
C ILE A 19 -1.98 -18.88 4.44
N PRO A 20 -2.27 -19.01 5.75
CA PRO A 20 -1.29 -18.73 6.81
C PRO A 20 -0.02 -19.57 6.70
N GLU A 21 -0.11 -20.79 6.16
CA GLU A 21 1.00 -21.74 6.07
C GLU A 21 2.16 -21.26 5.17
N VAL A 22 1.90 -20.28 4.31
CA VAL A 22 2.91 -19.66 3.43
C VAL A 22 3.08 -18.16 3.69
N ASP A 23 2.48 -17.64 4.77
CA ASP A 23 2.39 -16.21 5.09
C ASP A 23 1.91 -15.43 3.85
N PHE A 24 0.71 -15.78 3.36
CA PHE A 24 0.06 -15.10 2.26
C PHE A 24 -1.35 -14.66 2.65
N TYR A 25 -1.57 -13.36 2.59
CA TYR A 25 -2.78 -12.69 3.03
C TYR A 25 -3.17 -11.65 2.00
N LEU A 26 -4.23 -11.93 1.25
CA LEU A 26 -4.63 -11.19 0.07
C LEU A 26 -5.90 -10.40 0.33
N GLN A 27 -5.83 -9.10 0.10
CA GLN A 27 -7.00 -8.26 -0.05
C GLN A 27 -7.43 -8.25 -1.52
N CYS A 28 -8.61 -8.79 -1.83
CA CYS A 28 -9.19 -8.74 -3.17
C CYS A 28 -10.16 -7.57 -3.27
N GLY A 29 -9.87 -6.64 -4.19
CA GLY A 29 -10.56 -5.36 -4.27
C GLY A 29 -9.94 -4.36 -3.29
N CYS A 30 -9.90 -3.09 -3.69
CA CYS A 30 -9.27 -2.04 -2.89
C CYS A 30 -10.08 -0.75 -2.92
N MET A 31 -11.35 -0.89 -2.56
CA MET A 31 -12.25 0.25 -2.40
C MET A 31 -11.84 1.17 -1.24
N GLN A 32 -12.45 2.35 -1.21
CA GLN A 32 -12.31 3.27 -0.09
C GLN A 32 -12.62 2.57 1.25
N ASP A 33 -11.85 2.92 2.28
CA ASP A 33 -11.98 2.40 3.65
C ASP A 33 -11.80 0.87 3.78
N SER A 34 -11.18 0.18 2.80
CA SER A 34 -11.00 -1.27 2.84
C SER A 34 -10.31 -1.77 4.12
N VAL A 35 -9.29 -1.05 4.60
CA VAL A 35 -8.57 -1.36 5.86
C VAL A 35 -9.51 -1.32 7.06
N LYS A 36 -10.39 -0.31 7.14
CA LYS A 36 -11.37 -0.19 8.22
C LYS A 36 -12.36 -1.35 8.19
N TYR A 37 -12.85 -1.73 7.00
CA TYR A 37 -13.75 -2.89 6.88
C TYR A 37 -13.06 -4.20 7.28
N LEU A 38 -11.79 -4.37 6.93
CA LEU A 38 -10.99 -5.52 7.34
C LEU A 38 -10.82 -5.58 8.87
N ILE A 39 -10.53 -4.44 9.52
CA ILE A 39 -10.49 -4.33 10.99
C ILE A 39 -11.83 -4.73 11.61
N GLN A 40 -12.93 -4.15 11.12
CA GLN A 40 -14.28 -4.43 11.63
C GLN A 40 -14.70 -5.89 11.48
N ARG A 41 -14.12 -6.61 10.51
CA ARG A 41 -14.36 -8.04 10.27
C ARG A 41 -13.37 -8.97 10.97
N GLY A 42 -12.41 -8.43 11.74
CA GLY A 42 -11.37 -9.23 12.40
C GLY A 42 -10.36 -9.86 11.44
N CYS A 43 -10.25 -9.35 10.21
CA CYS A 43 -9.20 -9.77 9.28
C CYS A 43 -7.87 -9.01 9.51
N ILE A 44 -7.95 -7.85 10.16
CA ILE A 44 -6.83 -7.10 10.72
C ILE A 44 -7.07 -7.03 12.21
N GLU A 45 -6.07 -7.41 12.99
CA GLU A 45 -6.13 -7.44 14.45
C GLU A 45 -4.87 -6.79 15.04
N GLN A 46 -5.04 -6.11 16.18
CA GLN A 46 -3.90 -5.63 16.94
C GLN A 46 -3.24 -6.80 17.68
N THR A 47 -1.92 -6.87 17.63
CA THR A 47 -1.11 -7.88 18.32
C THR A 47 0.06 -7.22 19.06
N GLU A 48 0.68 -7.97 19.96
CA GLU A 48 1.82 -7.52 20.74
C GLU A 48 2.90 -8.60 20.73
N GLN A 49 4.14 -8.21 20.42
CA GLN A 49 5.29 -9.11 20.49
C GLN A 49 6.52 -8.34 20.97
N HIS A 50 7.19 -8.88 21.99
CA HIS A 50 8.36 -8.25 22.61
C HIS A 50 8.09 -6.81 23.09
N GLY A 51 6.88 -6.53 23.58
CA GLY A 51 6.47 -5.18 24.05
C GLY A 51 6.18 -4.17 22.93
N LEU A 52 6.20 -4.59 21.66
CA LEU A 52 5.82 -3.76 20.52
C LEU A 52 4.41 -4.14 20.06
N ILE A 53 3.55 -3.14 20.00
CA ILE A 53 2.18 -3.25 19.50
C ILE A 53 2.18 -2.94 18.00
N TYR A 54 1.59 -3.82 17.21
CA TYR A 54 1.43 -3.65 15.76
C TYR A 54 0.16 -4.36 15.28
N GLU A 55 -0.17 -4.22 14.00
CA GLU A 55 -1.35 -4.86 13.40
C GLU A 55 -0.97 -6.03 12.48
N THR A 56 -1.80 -7.07 12.46
CA THR A 56 -1.79 -8.08 11.39
C THR A 56 -2.45 -7.51 10.13
N GLY A 57 -2.43 -8.22 9.01
CA GLY A 57 -3.19 -7.77 7.84
C GLY A 57 -2.69 -8.33 6.51
N PRO A 58 -3.18 -7.76 5.39
CA PRO A 58 -2.81 -8.24 4.07
C PRO A 58 -1.33 -7.98 3.83
N ASN A 59 -0.71 -8.82 3.01
CA ASN A 59 0.62 -8.61 2.43
C ASN A 59 0.60 -8.60 0.89
N ALA A 60 -0.60 -8.76 0.30
CA ALA A 60 -0.86 -8.64 -1.12
C ALA A 60 -2.21 -7.95 -1.37
N VAL A 61 -2.34 -7.26 -2.50
CA VAL A 61 -3.59 -6.68 -3.00
C VAL A 61 -3.85 -7.18 -4.42
N LEU A 62 -5.02 -7.76 -4.65
CA LEU A 62 -5.55 -8.06 -5.98
C LEU A 62 -6.44 -6.89 -6.42
N LEU A 63 -6.01 -6.20 -7.45
CA LEU A 63 -6.69 -5.04 -8.03
C LEU A 63 -7.90 -5.49 -8.85
N ALA A 64 -8.98 -4.70 -8.81
CA ALA A 64 -10.09 -4.85 -9.71
C ALA A 64 -9.68 -4.42 -11.14
N ASP A 65 -10.17 -5.12 -12.16
CA ASP A 65 -9.90 -4.73 -13.56
C ASP A 65 -10.66 -3.47 -13.98
N THR A 66 -11.82 -3.22 -13.37
CA THR A 66 -12.62 -2.02 -13.58
C THR A 66 -12.05 -0.84 -12.81
N THR A 67 -12.18 0.38 -13.34
CA THR A 67 -11.74 1.61 -12.66
C THR A 67 -12.77 2.13 -11.67
N LEU A 68 -14.06 1.90 -11.94
CA LEU A 68 -15.18 2.33 -11.11
C LEU A 68 -16.08 1.15 -10.78
N GLN A 69 -16.57 1.11 -9.55
CA GLN A 69 -17.57 0.15 -9.09
C GLN A 69 -18.55 0.86 -8.15
N GLY A 70 -19.84 0.78 -8.47
CA GLY A 70 -20.88 1.44 -7.66
C GLY A 70 -20.71 2.96 -7.53
N GLY A 71 -20.09 3.63 -8.51
CA GLY A 71 -19.83 5.07 -8.48
C GLY A 71 -18.57 5.50 -7.73
N HIS A 72 -17.82 4.56 -7.15
CA HIS A 72 -16.56 4.82 -6.46
C HIS A 72 -15.36 4.27 -7.24
N PHE A 73 -14.15 4.77 -6.95
CA PHE A 73 -12.92 4.18 -7.45
C PHE A 73 -12.78 2.74 -6.97
N SER A 74 -12.53 1.82 -7.89
CA SER A 74 -12.38 0.39 -7.56
C SER A 74 -11.06 0.08 -6.85
N ASN A 75 -10.02 0.87 -7.11
CA ASN A 75 -8.66 0.66 -6.62
C ASN A 75 -8.07 1.93 -5.98
N LEU A 76 -7.80 1.88 -4.68
CA LEU A 76 -7.12 2.87 -3.86
C LEU A 76 -6.02 2.19 -3.02
N ALA A 77 -5.05 1.58 -3.70
CA ALA A 77 -4.05 0.69 -3.10
C ALA A 77 -3.05 1.38 -2.15
N GLU A 78 -2.98 2.71 -2.17
CA GLU A 78 -2.16 3.49 -1.25
C GLU A 78 -2.48 3.18 0.21
N PHE A 79 -3.75 3.04 0.58
CA PHE A 79 -4.13 2.85 1.99
C PHE A 79 -3.75 1.46 2.54
N PRO A 80 -4.03 0.33 1.85
CA PRO A 80 -3.51 -0.96 2.29
C PRO A 80 -1.99 -1.03 2.28
N VAL A 81 -1.31 -0.42 1.30
CA VAL A 81 0.15 -0.38 1.26
C VAL A 81 0.71 0.43 2.44
N ALA A 82 0.11 1.59 2.75
CA ALA A 82 0.49 2.38 3.91
C ALA A 82 0.29 1.57 5.20
N HIS A 83 -0.82 0.85 5.33
CA HIS A 83 -1.08 -0.05 6.46
C HIS A 83 0.02 -1.12 6.62
N MET A 84 0.41 -1.79 5.54
CA MET A 84 1.49 -2.80 5.53
C MET A 84 2.83 -2.27 6.06
N TYR A 85 3.14 -1.00 5.79
CA TYR A 85 4.40 -0.40 6.25
C TYR A 85 4.31 0.22 7.63
N PHE A 86 3.28 1.04 7.89
CA PHE A 86 3.21 1.86 9.09
C PHE A 86 2.56 1.16 10.28
N HIS A 87 1.54 0.32 10.05
CA HIS A 87 0.81 -0.36 11.12
C HIS A 87 1.28 -1.80 11.32
N GLN A 88 1.66 -2.49 10.24
CA GLN A 88 2.18 -3.85 10.33
C GLN A 88 3.71 -3.90 10.53
N GLY A 89 4.46 -2.86 10.10
CA GLY A 89 5.91 -2.77 10.28
C GLY A 89 6.75 -3.64 9.32
N LYS A 90 6.22 -4.06 8.15
CA LYS A 90 6.89 -5.02 7.26
C LYS A 90 8.26 -4.57 6.73
N GLY A 91 8.48 -3.27 6.55
CA GLY A 91 9.74 -2.71 6.02
C GLY A 91 10.74 -2.27 7.08
N LEU A 92 10.44 -2.42 8.37
CA LEU A 92 11.27 -1.86 9.45
C LEU A 92 12.21 -2.93 10.00
N VAL A 93 13.50 -2.85 9.66
CA VAL A 93 14.52 -3.81 10.13
C VAL A 93 14.53 -3.86 11.66
N GLY A 94 14.44 -5.08 12.22
CA GLY A 94 14.37 -5.31 13.66
C GLY A 94 12.96 -5.31 14.25
N HIS A 95 11.94 -4.95 13.47
CA HIS A 95 10.54 -5.06 13.88
C HIS A 95 10.08 -6.54 13.92
N PRO A 96 9.21 -6.96 14.86
CA PRO A 96 8.75 -8.35 14.96
C PRO A 96 8.11 -8.92 13.69
N ASN A 97 7.43 -8.06 12.92
CA ASN A 97 6.79 -8.42 11.64
C ASN A 97 7.58 -7.94 10.42
N TYR A 98 8.88 -7.67 10.58
CA TYR A 98 9.76 -7.38 9.45
C TYR A 98 9.75 -8.53 8.45
N SER A 99 9.73 -8.20 7.16
CA SER A 99 9.93 -9.16 6.08
C SER A 99 10.85 -8.57 5.03
N SER A 100 11.75 -9.39 4.49
CA SER A 100 12.50 -9.03 3.29
C SER A 100 11.63 -9.08 2.02
N ARG A 101 10.45 -9.71 2.08
CA ARG A 101 9.49 -9.74 0.97
C ARG A 101 8.72 -8.43 0.94
N LYS A 102 8.69 -7.79 -0.23
CA LYS A 102 7.86 -6.60 -0.43
C LYS A 102 6.39 -7.00 -0.52
N PRO A 103 5.46 -6.10 -0.15
CA PRO A 103 4.06 -6.31 -0.46
C PRO A 103 3.82 -6.41 -1.96
N LEU A 104 2.81 -7.20 -2.33
CA LEU A 104 2.50 -7.53 -3.73
C LEU A 104 1.27 -6.76 -4.24
N LEU A 105 1.39 -6.18 -5.44
CA LEU A 105 0.26 -5.74 -6.24
C LEU A 105 0.01 -6.73 -7.39
N ILE A 106 -1.21 -7.23 -7.50
CA ILE A 106 -1.61 -8.24 -8.48
C ILE A 106 -2.76 -7.68 -9.32
N GLY A 107 -2.73 -7.85 -10.63
CA GLY A 107 -3.82 -7.42 -11.52
C GLY A 107 -3.36 -7.19 -12.97
N SER A 108 -4.22 -6.59 -13.79
CA SER A 108 -3.83 -6.22 -15.16
C SER A 108 -2.71 -5.18 -15.19
N SER A 109 -1.87 -5.23 -16.21
CA SER A 109 -0.74 -4.30 -16.39
C SER A 109 -1.15 -2.84 -16.30
N LYS A 110 -2.32 -2.50 -16.86
CA LYS A 110 -2.91 -1.16 -16.81
C LYS A 110 -3.24 -0.72 -15.38
N GLN A 111 -3.88 -1.58 -14.60
CA GLN A 111 -4.26 -1.25 -13.21
C GLN A 111 -3.03 -1.16 -12.31
N ILE A 112 -2.06 -2.07 -12.47
CA ILE A 112 -0.80 -2.01 -11.75
C ILE A 112 -0.08 -0.69 -12.05
N ALA A 113 0.10 -0.33 -13.32
CA ALA A 113 0.76 0.92 -13.68
C ALA A 113 0.06 2.16 -13.09
N ALA A 114 -1.27 2.19 -13.15
CA ALA A 114 -2.07 3.27 -12.57
C ALA A 114 -1.90 3.36 -11.05
N GLN A 115 -1.92 2.23 -10.33
CA GLN A 115 -1.78 2.22 -8.88
C GLN A 115 -0.34 2.54 -8.43
N LEU A 116 0.69 2.07 -9.14
CA LEU A 116 2.08 2.45 -8.86
C LEU A 116 2.27 3.96 -9.03
N GLN A 117 1.72 4.56 -10.09
CA GLN A 117 1.76 6.02 -10.28
C GLN A 117 0.98 6.77 -9.19
N TYR A 118 -0.22 6.29 -8.84
CA TYR A 118 -1.05 6.86 -7.78
C TYR A 118 -0.31 6.86 -6.44
N ILE A 119 0.26 5.71 -6.03
CA ILE A 119 1.02 5.59 -4.79
C ILE A 119 2.29 6.44 -4.82
N HIS A 120 3.01 6.48 -5.94
CA HIS A 120 4.20 7.33 -6.07
C HIS A 120 3.83 8.81 -5.90
N ARG A 121 2.72 9.26 -6.51
CA ARG A 121 2.23 10.64 -6.36
C ARG A 121 1.69 10.91 -4.96
N GLY A 122 1.04 9.95 -4.30
CA GLY A 122 0.59 10.09 -2.91
C GLY A 122 1.77 10.21 -1.94
N LYS A 123 2.78 9.34 -2.09
CA LYS A 123 3.99 9.32 -1.26
C LYS A 123 4.85 10.57 -1.43
N TYR A 124 5.10 10.97 -2.68
CA TYR A 124 6.07 12.02 -2.98
C TYR A 124 5.45 13.34 -3.44
N GLY A 125 4.17 13.44 -3.79
CA GLY A 125 3.59 14.67 -4.32
C GLY A 125 4.33 15.16 -5.58
N LEU A 126 4.74 16.44 -5.60
CA LEU A 126 5.53 17.02 -6.70
C LEU A 126 6.99 16.54 -6.64
N THR A 127 7.47 15.87 -7.68
CA THR A 127 8.72 15.13 -7.69
C THR A 127 9.87 15.83 -8.42
N SER A 128 9.69 17.08 -8.85
CA SER A 128 10.79 17.89 -9.38
C SER A 128 10.67 19.37 -9.02
N LYS A 129 11.77 20.12 -9.16
CA LYS A 129 11.76 21.58 -8.97
C LYS A 129 10.92 22.27 -10.04
N GLU A 130 10.89 21.73 -11.24
CA GLU A 130 10.08 22.23 -12.36
C GLU A 130 8.58 22.11 -12.06
N GLU A 131 8.16 20.99 -11.46
CA GLU A 131 6.77 20.85 -11.00
C GLU A 131 6.42 21.87 -9.91
N LEU A 132 7.35 22.16 -8.98
CA LEU A 132 7.14 23.21 -7.97
C LEU A 132 7.00 24.59 -8.62
N LEU A 133 7.89 24.95 -9.55
CA LEU A 133 7.82 26.23 -10.28
C LEU A 133 6.52 26.35 -11.10
N ALA A 134 6.04 25.26 -11.69
CA ALA A 134 4.79 25.24 -12.46
C ALA A 134 3.55 25.54 -11.61
N THR A 135 3.64 25.44 -10.27
CA THR A 135 2.55 25.89 -9.37
C THR A 135 2.45 27.41 -9.22
N GLY A 136 3.42 28.17 -9.77
CA GLY A 136 3.52 29.62 -9.60
C GLY A 136 4.42 30.06 -8.44
N MET A 137 5.14 29.13 -7.79
CA MET A 137 6.13 29.44 -6.77
C MET A 137 7.29 30.27 -7.32
N THR A 138 7.86 31.12 -6.48
CA THR A 138 9.13 31.80 -6.76
C THR A 138 10.28 30.77 -6.80
N LYS A 139 11.43 31.17 -7.36
CA LYS A 139 12.61 30.30 -7.39
C LYS A 139 13.13 30.02 -5.98
N GLU A 140 13.09 31.03 -5.11
CA GLU A 140 13.49 30.91 -3.71
C GLU A 140 12.60 29.92 -2.95
N ASP A 141 11.28 30.05 -3.06
CA ASP A 141 10.33 29.16 -2.39
C ASP A 141 10.42 27.72 -2.92
N ALA A 142 10.50 27.54 -4.24
CA ALA A 142 10.65 26.23 -4.85
C ALA A 142 11.94 25.53 -4.38
N ALA A 143 13.05 26.28 -4.22
CA ALA A 143 14.29 25.75 -3.69
C ALA A 143 14.17 25.34 -2.21
N PHE A 144 13.51 26.17 -1.39
CA PHE A 144 13.26 25.87 0.02
C PHE A 144 12.44 24.58 0.18
N HIS A 145 11.30 24.49 -0.50
CA HIS A 145 10.43 23.31 -0.46
C HIS A 145 11.12 22.06 -0.98
N TRP A 146 11.89 22.18 -2.07
CA TRP A 146 12.66 21.07 -2.60
C TRP A 146 13.67 20.53 -1.60
N ASN A 147 14.46 21.40 -0.98
CA ASN A 147 15.47 20.99 -0.02
C ASN A 147 14.84 20.28 1.18
N MET A 148 13.77 20.85 1.75
CA MET A 148 13.01 20.19 2.84
C MET A 148 12.49 18.82 2.39
N LYS A 149 11.93 18.72 1.18
CA LYS A 149 11.44 17.46 0.64
C LYS A 149 12.54 16.40 0.52
N MET A 150 13.73 16.79 0.05
CA MET A 150 14.85 15.86 -0.08
C MET A 150 15.30 15.34 1.28
N GLU A 151 15.31 16.16 2.33
CA GLU A 151 15.61 15.68 3.69
C GLU A 151 14.62 14.59 4.15
N PHE A 152 13.31 14.82 3.96
CA PHE A 152 12.29 13.81 4.27
C PHE A 152 12.39 12.55 3.38
N ALA A 153 12.90 12.69 2.15
CA ALA A 153 13.13 11.59 1.24
C ALA A 153 14.51 10.91 1.44
N SER A 154 15.27 11.29 2.47
CA SER A 154 16.64 10.78 2.71
C SER A 154 17.57 11.02 1.51
N GLY A 155 17.42 12.16 0.86
CA GLY A 155 18.22 12.62 -0.28
C GLY A 155 17.75 12.14 -1.66
N GLU A 156 16.80 11.20 -1.75
CA GLU A 156 16.40 10.62 -3.03
C GLU A 156 14.90 10.28 -3.11
N ILE A 157 14.25 10.70 -4.20
CA ILE A 157 12.93 10.18 -4.58
C ILE A 157 13.11 8.81 -5.22
N LYS A 158 12.83 7.76 -4.43
CA LYS A 158 12.94 6.38 -4.88
C LYS A 158 11.78 5.99 -5.77
N ARG A 159 12.07 5.11 -6.75
CA ARG A 159 11.02 4.49 -7.56
C ARG A 159 10.15 3.61 -6.68
N ILE A 160 8.85 3.61 -6.95
CA ILE A 160 7.87 2.89 -6.12
C ILE A 160 7.98 1.35 -6.23
N ASP A 161 8.55 0.84 -7.32
CA ASP A 161 8.85 -0.60 -7.50
C ASP A 161 10.02 -1.09 -6.62
N GLN A 162 10.76 -0.17 -5.99
CA GLN A 162 11.65 -0.53 -4.89
C GLN A 162 10.89 -0.84 -3.60
N LEU A 163 9.65 -0.36 -3.47
CA LEU A 163 8.77 -0.59 -2.32
C LEU A 163 7.82 -1.76 -2.56
N LEU A 164 7.32 -1.95 -3.77
CA LEU A 164 6.30 -2.95 -4.09
C LEU A 164 6.77 -3.88 -5.19
N ASP A 165 6.43 -5.16 -5.05
CA ASP A 165 6.56 -6.12 -6.15
C ASP A 165 5.20 -6.23 -6.89
N ALA A 166 5.24 -6.56 -8.18
CA ALA A 166 4.05 -6.58 -9.02
C ALA A 166 3.94 -7.89 -9.82
N ILE A 167 2.72 -8.44 -9.90
CA ILE A 167 2.39 -9.62 -10.69
C ILE A 167 1.29 -9.25 -11.69
N VAL A 168 1.64 -9.21 -12.97
CA VAL A 168 0.69 -9.00 -14.06
C VAL A 168 -0.04 -10.30 -14.36
N LEU A 169 -1.38 -10.24 -14.39
CA LEU A 169 -2.26 -11.33 -14.82
C LEU A 169 -2.68 -11.18 -16.28
#